data_AF-A0AAD4TFN0-F1
#
_entry.id   AF-A0AAD4TFN0-F1
#
_cell.length_a   1.000
_cell.length_b   1.000
_cell.length_c   1.000
_cell.angle_alpha   90.00
_cell.angle_beta   90.00
_cell.angle_gamma   90.00
#
_symmetry.space_group_name_H-M   'P 1'
#
loop_
_entity.id
_entity.type
_entity.pdbx_description
1 polymer ?
#
loop_
_entity_poly.entity_id
_entity_poly.type
_entity_poly.pdbx_seq_one_letter_code
_entity_poly.pdbx_strand_id
1 'polypeptide(L)'
;MALGVCLEGFKRYARLAFVVDGTHLTGERLGLLLSVVALDVNEQVYPIAFGIVDSENNKTCDWFMKKLDAVFGDDFSKRKDLVIDTDRSIPIRNAVQNAFPDATHVFCAYHIK
;
A
#
# COMPACT_ATOMS: atom_id res chain seq x y z
N MET A 1 2.88 -8.36 -6.02
CA MET A 1 1.84 -8.98 -6.86
C MET A 1 0.57 -8.16 -6.73
N ALA A 2 -0.19 -7.97 -7.81
CA ALA A 2 -1.49 -7.30 -7.76
C ALA A 2 -2.59 -8.27 -8.20
N LEU A 3 -3.79 -8.08 -7.65
CA LEU A 3 -4.99 -8.79 -8.04
C LEU A 3 -5.65 -7.99 -9.17
N GLY A 4 -5.41 -8.38 -10.43
CA GLY A 4 -5.76 -7.54 -11.60
C GLY A 4 -7.22 -7.08 -11.64
N VAL A 5 -8.18 -7.97 -11.34
CA VAL A 5 -9.60 -7.62 -11.27
C VAL A 5 -9.88 -6.62 -10.15
N CYS A 6 -9.26 -6.81 -8.98
CA CYS A 6 -9.44 -5.91 -7.85
C CYS A 6 -8.81 -4.54 -8.12
N LEU A 7 -7.61 -4.51 -8.71
CA LEU A 7 -6.96 -3.27 -9.09
C LEU A 7 -7.81 -2.44 -10.05
N GLU A 8 -8.35 -3.06 -11.10
CA GLU A 8 -9.23 -2.37 -12.05
C GLU A 8 -10.54 -1.91 -11.39
N GLY A 9 -11.10 -2.74 -10.50
CA GLY A 9 -12.28 -2.37 -9.71
C GLY A 9 -12.02 -1.15 -8.83
N PHE A 10 -10.88 -1.13 -8.14
CA PHE A 10 -10.45 -0.01 -7.30
C PHE A 10 -10.30 1.27 -8.11
N LYS A 11 -9.58 1.22 -9.24
CA LYS A 11 -9.36 2.39 -10.10
C LYS A 11 -10.64 3.03 -10.62
N ARG A 12 -11.67 2.22 -10.90
CA ARG A 12 -12.90 2.68 -11.56
C ARG A 12 -14.05 3.00 -10.61
N TYR A 13 -14.17 2.27 -9.51
CA TYR A 13 -15.40 2.25 -8.71
C TYR A 13 -15.19 2.49 -7.22
N ALA A 14 -13.96 2.39 -6.71
CA ALA A 14 -13.70 2.59 -5.28
C ALA A 14 -13.38 4.05 -4.96
N ARG A 15 -13.49 4.38 -3.67
CA ARG A 15 -12.84 5.57 -3.13
C ARG A 15 -11.33 5.43 -3.29
N LEU A 16 -10.66 6.49 -3.70
CA LEU A 16 -9.22 6.51 -3.93
C LEU A 16 -8.46 6.65 -2.61
N ALA A 17 -8.62 5.64 -1.77
CA ALA A 17 -7.95 5.52 -0.49
C ALA A 17 -7.57 4.06 -0.31
N PHE A 18 -6.30 3.80 0.02
CA PHE A 18 -5.85 2.47 0.40
C PHE A 18 -4.92 2.53 1.61
N VAL A 19 -4.89 1.43 2.34
CA VAL A 19 -4.04 1.19 3.49
C VAL A 19 -2.86 0.32 3.06
N VAL A 20 -1.67 0.62 3.55
CA VAL A 20 -0.49 -0.24 3.47
C VAL A 20 -0.09 -0.69 4.86
N ASP A 21 0.05 -1.99 5.06
CA ASP A 21 0.47 -2.58 6.34
C ASP A 21 1.50 -3.69 6.14
N GLY A 22 2.42 -3.80 7.09
CA GLY A 22 3.46 -4.82 7.17
C GLY A 22 3.16 -5.83 8.27
N THR A 23 2.94 -7.10 7.90
CA THR A 23 2.73 -8.19 8.85
C THR A 23 3.94 -9.11 8.91
N HIS A 24 4.56 -9.25 10.08
CA HIS A 24 5.66 -10.20 10.27
C HIS A 24 5.19 -11.65 10.13
N LEU A 25 5.84 -12.39 9.25
CA LEU A 25 5.58 -13.82 9.06
C LEU A 25 6.33 -14.62 10.14
N THR A 26 5.64 -15.59 10.73
CA THR A 26 6.18 -16.48 11.77
C THR A 26 6.32 -17.91 11.24
N GLY A 27 7.19 -18.70 11.86
CA GLY A 27 7.47 -20.10 11.46
C GLY A 27 8.81 -20.27 10.76
N GLU A 28 8.94 -21.33 9.94
CA GLU A 28 10.20 -21.67 9.24
C GLU A 28 10.59 -20.64 8.17
N ARG A 29 9.62 -19.83 7.72
CA ARG A 29 9.83 -18.78 6.72
C ARG A 29 9.69 -17.43 7.40
N LEU A 30 10.83 -16.85 7.76
CA LEU A 30 10.91 -15.48 8.23
C LEU A 30 10.62 -14.52 7.07
N GLY A 31 10.09 -13.34 7.39
CA GLY A 31 9.84 -12.28 6.41
C GLY A 31 8.75 -11.32 6.84
N LEU A 32 8.38 -10.46 5.91
CA LEU A 32 7.33 -9.46 6.06
C LEU A 32 6.37 -9.57 4.88
N LEU A 33 5.09 -9.71 5.17
CA LEU A 33 4.02 -9.54 4.21
C LEU A 33 3.63 -8.06 4.17
N LEU A 34 3.95 -7.38 3.07
CA LEU A 34 3.38 -6.08 2.75
C LEU A 34 2.05 -6.28 2.03
N SER A 35 1.00 -5.65 2.51
CA SER A 35 -0.34 -5.73 1.93
C SER A 35 -0.89 -4.35 1.61
N VAL A 36 -1.69 -4.28 0.54
CA VAL A 36 -2.41 -3.08 0.11
C VAL A 36 -3.88 -3.43 0.03
N VAL A 37 -4.68 -2.75 0.84
CA VAL A 37 -6.13 -2.97 0.90
C VAL A 37 -6.85 -1.63 0.81
N ALA A 38 -7.99 -1.60 0.14
CA ALA A 38 -8.93 -0.50 0.21
C ALA A 38 -10.17 -0.90 1.01
N LEU A 39 -11.10 0.03 1.17
CA LEU A 39 -12.46 -0.26 1.59
C LEU A 39 -13.37 -0.19 0.38
N ASP A 40 -14.25 -1.19 0.22
CA ASP A 40 -15.32 -1.11 -0.75
C ASP A 40 -16.48 -0.23 -0.25
N VAL A 41 -17.54 -0.12 -1.06
CA VAL A 41 -18.73 0.68 -0.73
C VAL A 41 -19.52 0.15 0.48
N ASN A 42 -19.26 -1.10 0.89
CA ASN A 42 -19.87 -1.74 2.06
C ASN A 42 -18.92 -1.73 3.27
N GLU A 43 -17.85 -0.92 3.22
CA GLU A 43 -16.82 -0.83 4.26
C GLU A 43 -16.10 -2.17 4.53
N GLN A 44 -16.10 -3.08 3.54
CA GLN A 44 -15.39 -4.34 3.62
C GLN A 44 -13.96 -4.21 3.09
N VAL A 45 -13.06 -5.03 3.62
CA VAL A 45 -11.66 -5.09 3.19
C VAL A 45 -11.60 -5.55 1.73
N TYR A 46 -11.04 -4.70 0.89
CA TYR A 46 -10.90 -4.92 -0.54
C TYR A 46 -9.43 -5.08 -0.93
N PRO A 47 -8.93 -6.31 -1.14
CA PRO A 47 -7.51 -6.53 -1.38
C PRO A 47 -7.08 -6.08 -2.78
N ILE A 48 -5.99 -5.32 -2.88
CA ILE A 48 -5.47 -4.81 -4.16
C ILE A 48 -4.17 -5.53 -4.53
N ALA A 49 -3.22 -5.57 -3.61
CA ALA A 49 -1.88 -6.09 -3.87
C ALA A 49 -1.21 -6.61 -2.59
N PHE A 50 -0.22 -7.48 -2.76
CA PHE A 50 0.63 -7.92 -1.67
C PHE A 50 2.03 -8.29 -2.17
N GLY A 51 3.00 -8.33 -1.25
CA GLY A 51 4.37 -8.74 -1.52
C GLY A 51 5.01 -9.33 -0.27
N ILE A 52 5.81 -10.38 -0.45
CA ILE A 52 6.62 -10.95 0.63
C ILE A 52 8.04 -10.45 0.44
N VAL A 53 8.61 -9.85 1.48
CA VAL A 53 9.97 -9.31 1.51
C VAL A 53 10.70 -9.80 2.75
N ASP A 54 12.03 -9.68 2.76
CA ASP A 54 12.85 -10.21 3.86
C ASP A 54 12.64 -9.47 5.19
N SER A 55 12.43 -8.15 5.13
CA SER A 55 12.18 -7.31 6.31
C SER A 55 11.62 -5.94 5.93
N GLU A 56 11.10 -5.21 6.91
CA GLU A 56 10.65 -3.83 6.74
C GLU A 56 11.84 -2.87 6.78
N ASN A 57 12.35 -2.49 5.61
CA ASN A 57 13.46 -1.56 5.50
C ASN A 57 13.29 -0.66 4.27
N ASN A 58 14.10 0.40 4.18
CA ASN A 58 13.95 1.39 3.10
C ASN A 58 14.02 0.76 1.71
N LYS A 59 14.88 -0.25 1.49
CA LYS A 59 15.04 -0.88 0.16
C LYS A 59 13.82 -1.72 -0.21
N THR A 60 13.33 -2.54 0.70
CA THR A 60 12.20 -3.46 0.45
C THR A 60 10.89 -2.70 0.31
N CYS A 61 10.65 -1.70 1.16
CA CYS A 61 9.46 -0.85 1.08
C CYS A 61 9.47 -0.01 -0.19
N ASP A 62 10.60 0.62 -0.53
CA ASP A 62 10.74 1.43 -1.77
C ASP A 62 10.53 0.57 -3.02
N TRP A 63 11.12 -0.64 -3.05
CA TRP A 63 10.88 -1.60 -4.11
C TRP A 63 9.39 -1.95 -4.23
N PHE A 64 8.72 -2.25 -3.11
CA PHE A 64 7.31 -2.62 -3.11
C PHE A 64 6.42 -1.50 -3.62
N MET A 65 6.58 -0.28 -3.12
CA MET A 65 5.77 0.87 -3.53
C MET A 65 6.01 1.27 -4.98
N LYS A 66 7.25 1.18 -5.49
CA LYS A 66 7.54 1.37 -6.92
C LYS A 66 6.91 0.30 -7.80
N LYS A 67 6.87 -0.96 -7.34
CA LYS A 67 6.15 -2.02 -8.05
C LYS A 67 4.64 -1.81 -8.02
N LEU A 68 4.12 -1.27 -6.92
CA LEU A 68 2.71 -0.90 -6.81
C LEU A 68 2.37 0.19 -7.85
N ASP A 69 3.10 1.30 -7.87
CA ASP A 69 2.93 2.38 -8.85
C ASP A 69 3.03 1.88 -10.29
N ALA A 70 4.05 1.08 -10.61
CA ALA A 70 4.22 0.52 -11.95
C ALA A 70 3.04 -0.34 -12.42
N VAL A 71 2.34 -0.99 -11.49
CA VAL A 71 1.16 -1.80 -11.80
C VAL A 71 -0.12 -0.95 -11.84
N PHE A 72 -0.18 0.11 -11.02
CA PHE A 72 -1.23 1.13 -11.15
C PHE A 72 -1.16 1.84 -12.50
N GLY A 73 0.01 2.25 -12.97
CA GLY A 73 0.19 2.90 -14.27
C GLY A 73 -0.51 4.25 -14.38
N ASP A 74 -0.69 4.76 -15.60
CA ASP A 74 -1.55 5.91 -15.95
C ASP A 74 -1.38 7.16 -15.07
N ASP A 75 -0.13 7.48 -14.68
CA ASP A 75 0.19 8.60 -13.79
C ASP A 75 -0.55 8.55 -12.44
N PHE A 76 -0.96 7.38 -11.96
CA PHE A 76 -1.70 7.22 -10.71
C PHE A 76 -0.94 7.77 -9.49
N SER A 77 0.40 7.71 -9.50
CA SER A 77 1.27 8.31 -8.48
C SER A 77 1.21 9.84 -8.39
N LYS A 78 0.71 10.52 -9.44
CA LYS A 78 0.57 11.98 -9.49
C LYS A 78 -0.81 12.46 -9.02
N ARG A 79 -1.67 11.54 -8.57
CA ARG A 79 -3.02 11.87 -8.11
C ARG A 79 -3.00 12.55 -6.75
N LYS A 80 -3.41 13.82 -6.74
CA LYS A 80 -3.56 14.62 -5.52
C LYS A 80 -4.76 14.23 -4.65
N ASP A 81 -5.71 13.52 -5.22
CA ASP A 81 -6.90 13.03 -4.54
C ASP A 81 -6.77 11.57 -4.07
N LEU A 82 -5.59 10.97 -4.23
CA LEU A 82 -5.26 9.68 -3.63
C LEU A 82 -4.90 9.87 -2.16
N VAL A 83 -5.50 9.06 -1.29
CA VAL A 83 -5.12 8.95 0.12
C VAL A 83 -4.41 7.63 0.36
N ILE A 84 -3.26 7.67 1.02
CA ILE A 84 -2.52 6.49 1.44
C ILE A 84 -2.45 6.52 2.95
N ASP A 85 -3.03 5.51 3.59
CA ASP A 85 -2.96 5.31 5.04
C ASP A 85 -1.90 4.25 5.34
N THR A 86 -0.97 4.55 6.24
CA THR A 86 0.03 3.56 6.68
C THR A 86 0.17 3.59 8.18
N ASP A 87 0.83 2.57 8.73
CA ASP A 87 1.36 2.66 10.09
C ASP A 87 2.44 3.79 10.22
N ARG A 88 3.11 3.84 11.38
CA ARG A 88 4.19 4.81 11.65
C ARG A 88 5.57 4.33 11.21
N SER A 89 5.66 3.32 10.35
CA SER A 89 6.94 2.83 9.83
C SER A 89 7.65 3.91 9.00
N ILE A 90 8.87 4.26 9.44
CA ILE A 90 9.73 5.19 8.69
C ILE A 90 10.06 4.64 7.30
N PRO A 91 10.45 3.35 7.13
CA PRO A 91 10.61 2.74 5.83
C PRO A 91 9.41 2.89 4.88
N ILE A 92 8.20 2.61 5.36
CA ILE A 92 6.99 2.70 4.54
C ILE A 92 6.70 4.15 4.19
N ARG A 93 6.78 5.07 5.16
CA ARG A 93 6.60 6.51 4.91
C ARG A 93 7.54 7.03 3.82
N ASN A 94 8.82 6.68 3.89
CA ASN A 94 9.80 7.12 2.89
C ASN A 94 9.46 6.53 1.50
N ALA A 95 9.04 5.27 1.46
CA ALA A 95 8.65 4.61 0.22
C ALA A 95 7.39 5.23 -0.42
N VAL A 96 6.41 5.61 0.40
CA VAL A 96 5.22 6.36 -0.07
C VAL A 96 5.64 7.69 -0.68
N GLN A 97 6.46 8.47 0.01
CA GLN A 97 6.94 9.76 -0.50
C GLN A 97 7.70 9.64 -1.82
N ASN A 98 8.46 8.56 -2.00
CA ASN A 98 9.22 8.31 -3.23
C ASN A 98 8.35 7.86 -4.41
N ALA A 99 7.35 7.01 -4.16
CA ALA A 99 6.56 6.37 -5.21
C ALA A 99 5.25 7.11 -5.52
N PHE A 100 4.66 7.80 -4.54
CA PHE A 100 3.38 8.52 -4.65
C PHE A 100 3.53 9.94 -4.07
N PRO A 101 4.41 10.79 -4.64
CA PRO A 101 4.80 12.06 -4.05
C PRO A 101 3.65 13.08 -3.92
N ASP A 102 2.63 12.97 -4.77
CA ASP A 102 1.47 13.87 -4.78
C ASP A 102 0.29 13.37 -3.95
N ALA A 103 0.35 12.12 -3.45
CA ALA A 103 -0.73 11.55 -2.65
C ALA A 103 -0.77 12.15 -1.24
N THR A 104 -1.96 12.22 -0.68
CA THR A 104 -2.13 12.57 0.74
C THR A 104 -1.76 11.36 1.60
N HIS A 105 -0.62 11.43 2.28
CA HIS A 105 -0.19 10.40 3.23
C HIS A 105 -0.73 10.70 4.64
N VAL A 106 -1.43 9.73 5.23
CA VAL A 106 -1.96 9.80 6.59
C VAL A 106 -1.45 8.63 7.42
N PHE A 107 -1.44 8.80 8.75
CA PHE A 107 -1.12 7.72 9.67
C PHE A 107 -2.39 7.04 10.15
N CYS A 108 -2.30 5.71 10.28
CA CYS A 108 -3.39 4.86 10.74
C CYS A 108 -3.78 5.27 12.17
N ALA A 109 -5.06 5.63 12.36
CA ALA A 109 -5.57 6.07 13.65
C ALA A 109 -5.39 5.03 14.77
N TYR A 110 -5.33 3.74 14.42
CA TYR A 110 -5.04 2.67 15.36
C TYR A 110 -3.61 2.77 15.94
N HIS A 111 -2.65 3.19 15.12
CA HIS A 111 -1.23 3.29 15.47
C HIS A 111 -0.79 4.67 15.98
N ILE A 112 -1.66 5.68 15.94
CA ILE A 112 -1.38 7.05 16.45
C ILE A 112 -1.43 7.13 17.98
N LYS A 113 -2.05 6.15 18.65
CA LYS A 113 -2.08 6.09 20.12
C LYS A 113 -0.70 5.96 20.75
#